data_AF-A0A7W0UUU7-F1
#
_entry.id   AF-A0A7W0UUU7-F1
#
_cell.length_a   1.000
_cell.length_b   1.000
_cell.length_c   1.000
_cell.angle_alpha   90.00
_cell.angle_beta   90.00
_cell.angle_gamma   90.00
#
_symmetry.space_group_name_H-M   'P 1'
#
loop_
_entity.id
_entity.type
_entity.pdbx_description
1 polymer ?
#
loop_
_entity_poly.entity_id
_entity_poly.type
_entity_poly.pdbx_seq_one_letter_code
_entity_poly.pdbx_strand_id
1 'polypeptide(L)'
;MTLNMKLALEERLKGIDHIQARRFSKLMGSACDIATEGILRHLRACARMGVNPDVAAVREIIDDALNGRRVFAETVDDRYAA
;
A
#
# COMPACT_ATOMS: atom_id res chain seq x y z
N MET A 1 0.74 11.02 -13.38
CA MET A 1 0.40 9.59 -13.59
C MET A 1 -0.90 9.32 -12.83
N THR A 2 -1.96 8.88 -13.50
CA THR A 2 -3.26 8.61 -12.84
C THR A 2 -3.34 7.14 -12.45
N LEU A 3 -3.31 6.82 -11.16
CA LEU A 3 -3.47 5.45 -10.67
C LEU A 3 -4.92 4.99 -10.90
N ASN A 4 -5.13 4.03 -11.79
CA ASN A 4 -6.46 3.49 -12.06
C ASN A 4 -6.87 2.53 -10.92
N MET A 5 -7.75 3.00 -10.04
CA MET A 5 -8.19 2.22 -8.87
C MET A 5 -9.06 1.00 -9.20
N LYS A 6 -9.44 0.82 -10.47
CA LYS A 6 -10.19 -0.36 -10.97
C LYS A 6 -9.28 -1.56 -11.29
N LEU A 7 -7.97 -1.35 -11.38
CA LEU A 7 -7.01 -2.43 -11.63
C LEU A 7 -6.76 -3.24 -10.35
N ALA A 8 -6.37 -4.50 -10.52
CA ALA A 8 -5.92 -5.33 -9.40
C ALA A 8 -4.74 -4.66 -8.68
N LEU A 9 -4.62 -4.88 -7.36
CA LEU A 9 -3.59 -4.20 -6.56
C LEU A 9 -2.17 -4.46 -7.07
N GLU A 10 -1.91 -5.70 -7.51
CA GLU A 10 -0.63 -6.07 -8.14
C GLU A 10 -0.33 -5.23 -9.39
N GLU A 11 -1.31 -5.00 -10.26
CA GLU A 11 -1.13 -4.20 -11.47
C GLU A 11 -0.88 -2.72 -11.15
N ARG A 12 -1.55 -2.20 -10.12
CA ARG A 12 -1.30 -0.85 -9.61
C ARG A 12 0.12 -0.72 -9.07
N LEU A 13 0.60 -1.75 -8.37
CA LEU A 13 1.97 -1.82 -7.87
C LEU A 13 2.99 -1.89 -9.01
N LYS A 14 2.71 -2.58 -10.12
CA LYS A 14 3.60 -2.58 -11.30
C LYS A 14 3.84 -1.18 -11.86
N GLY A 15 2.84 -0.29 -11.77
CA GLY A 15 2.99 1.11 -12.14
C GLY A 15 3.84 1.96 -11.17
N ILE A 16 4.16 1.42 -9.99
CA ILE A 16 4.99 2.07 -8.95
C ILE A 16 6.39 1.44 -8.97
N ASP A 17 6.46 0.12 -8.79
CA ASP A 17 7.69 -0.68 -8.83
C ASP A 17 7.38 -2.16 -9.11
N HIS A 18 8.04 -2.71 -10.12
CA HIS A 18 7.90 -4.11 -10.49
C HIS A 18 8.42 -5.08 -9.41
N ILE A 19 9.43 -4.66 -8.62
CA ILE A 19 10.00 -5.50 -7.56
C ILE A 19 8.99 -5.65 -6.42
N GLN A 20 8.41 -4.55 -5.93
CA GLN A 20 7.40 -4.61 -4.86
C GLN A 20 6.13 -5.33 -5.34
N ALA A 21 5.72 -5.16 -6.60
CA ALA A 21 4.60 -5.93 -7.16
C ALA A 21 4.84 -7.45 -7.09
N ARG A 22 6.05 -7.89 -7.45
CA ARG A 22 6.46 -9.31 -7.36
C ARG A 22 6.60 -9.81 -5.92
N ARG A 23 7.01 -8.95 -4.98
CA ARG A 23 7.07 -9.32 -3.55
C ARG A 23 5.66 -9.49 -2.98
N PHE A 24 4.77 -8.56 -3.29
CA PHE A 24 3.37 -8.60 -2.89
C PHE A 24 2.65 -9.84 -3.42
N SER A 25 2.84 -10.20 -4.71
CA SER A 25 2.15 -11.36 -5.30
C SER A 25 2.53 -12.71 -4.71
N LYS A 26 3.60 -12.78 -3.92
CA LYS A 26 4.03 -13.98 -3.18
C LYS A 26 3.45 -14.05 -1.76
N LEU A 27 2.81 -12.99 -1.28
CA LEU A 27 2.21 -12.98 0.05
C LEU A 27 0.96 -13.86 0.05
N MET A 28 0.74 -14.57 1.16
CA MET A 28 -0.41 -15.42 1.40
C MET A 28 -0.91 -15.25 2.83
N GLY A 29 -2.17 -15.58 3.07
CA GLY A 29 -2.80 -15.52 4.40
C GLY A 29 -2.70 -14.12 5.01
N SER A 30 -2.47 -14.07 6.34
CA SER A 30 -2.48 -12.82 7.11
C SER A 30 -1.50 -11.76 6.58
N ALA A 31 -0.34 -12.16 6.07
CA ALA A 31 0.62 -11.21 5.48
C ALA A 31 0.06 -10.54 4.22
N CYS A 32 -0.69 -11.28 3.40
CA CYS A 32 -1.36 -10.72 2.23
C CYS A 32 -2.45 -9.72 2.64
N ASP A 33 -3.26 -10.08 3.65
CA ASP A 33 -4.34 -9.22 4.14
C ASP A 33 -3.81 -7.90 4.72
N ILE A 34 -2.76 -8.00 5.56
CA ILE A 34 -2.10 -6.84 6.17
C ILE A 34 -1.48 -5.94 5.09
N ALA A 35 -0.68 -6.51 4.17
CA ALA A 35 -0.07 -5.73 3.10
C ALA A 35 -1.13 -5.08 2.19
N THR A 36 -2.21 -5.79 1.87
CA THR A 36 -3.29 -5.28 1.03
C THR A 36 -3.92 -4.04 1.67
N GLU A 37 -4.26 -4.12 2.96
CA GLU A 37 -4.83 -3.00 3.70
C GLU A 37 -3.88 -1.80 3.72
N GLY A 38 -2.61 -2.02 4.08
CA GLY A 38 -1.62 -0.96 4.16
C GLY A 38 -1.37 -0.25 2.85
N ILE A 39 -1.19 -1.02 1.76
CA ILE A 39 -0.94 -0.46 0.43
C ILE A 39 -2.17 0.32 -0.04
N LEU A 40 -3.38 -0.22 0.14
CA LEU A 40 -4.60 0.51 -0.25
C LEU A 40 -4.73 1.84 0.50
N ARG A 41 -4.44 1.86 1.80
CA ARG A 41 -4.43 3.09 2.61
C ARG A 41 -3.41 4.10 2.09
N HIS A 42 -2.17 3.67 1.84
CA HIS A 42 -1.10 4.49 1.26
C HIS A 42 -1.52 5.10 -0.09
N LEU A 43 -2.04 4.29 -1.01
CA LEU A 43 -2.47 4.76 -2.33
C LEU A 43 -3.63 5.76 -2.24
N ARG A 44 -4.56 5.57 -1.30
CA ARG A 44 -5.64 6.54 -1.04
C ARG A 44 -5.10 7.85 -0.46
N ALA A 45 -4.14 7.79 0.46
CA ALA A 45 -3.49 8.97 1.02
C ALA A 45 -2.76 9.77 -0.07
N CYS A 46 -1.96 9.09 -0.90
CA CYS A 46 -1.28 9.70 -2.04
C CYS A 46 -2.27 10.38 -3.00
N ALA A 47 -3.38 9.69 -3.34
CA ALA A 47 -4.42 10.24 -4.19
C ALA A 47 -5.08 11.49 -3.60
N ARG A 48 -5.39 11.50 -2.29
CA ARG A 48 -5.96 12.67 -1.60
C ARG A 48 -5.02 13.86 -1.57
N MET A 49 -3.73 13.62 -1.33
CA MET A 49 -2.69 14.65 -1.26
C MET A 49 -2.18 15.10 -2.64
N GLY A 50 -2.61 14.43 -3.73
CA GLY A 50 -2.12 14.73 -5.08
C GLY A 50 -0.65 14.38 -5.30
N VAL A 51 -0.09 13.46 -4.49
CA VAL A 51 1.31 13.04 -4.58
C VAL A 51 1.43 11.65 -5.21
N ASN A 52 2.59 11.36 -5.80
CA ASN A 52 2.86 10.01 -6.31
C ASN A 52 3.19 9.06 -5.13
N PRO A 53 2.75 7.80 -5.17
CA PRO A 53 3.16 6.80 -4.19
C PRO A 53 4.65 6.54 -4.22
N ASP A 54 5.26 6.50 -3.04
CA ASP A 54 6.66 6.15 -2.88
C ASP A 54 6.88 4.64 -2.78
N VAL A 55 7.92 4.16 -3.45
CA VAL A 55 8.37 2.77 -3.45
C VAL A 55 8.85 2.34 -2.07
N ALA A 56 9.55 3.22 -1.33
CA ALA A 56 10.07 2.86 -0.01
C ALA A 56 8.94 2.64 0.99
N ALA A 57 7.90 3.47 0.99
CA ALA A 57 6.70 3.25 1.79
C ALA A 57 5.99 1.92 1.47
N VAL A 58 5.84 1.56 0.18
CA VAL A 58 5.28 0.26 -0.21
C VAL A 58 6.15 -0.91 0.29
N ARG A 59 7.47 -0.76 0.19
CA ARG A 59 8.43 -1.76 0.68
C ARG A 59 8.27 -1.99 2.19
N GLU A 60 8.21 -0.91 2.97
CA GLU A 60 8.05 -0.97 4.43
C GLU A 60 6.73 -1.64 4.82
N ILE A 61 5.63 -1.33 4.13
CA ILE A 61 4.34 -1.99 4.36
C ILE A 61 4.44 -3.50 4.15
N ILE A 62 5.11 -3.94 3.07
CA ILE A 62 5.32 -5.36 2.80
C ILE A 62 6.21 -6.01 3.87
N ASP A 63 7.27 -5.32 4.30
CA ASP A 63 8.18 -5.81 5.34
C ASP A 63 7.46 -5.95 6.69
N ASP A 64 6.63 -4.98 7.06
CA ASP A 64 5.82 -5.05 8.28
C ASP A 64 4.79 -6.17 8.22
N ALA A 65 4.14 -6.36 7.07
CA ALA A 65 3.18 -7.43 6.87
C ALA A 65 3.80 -8.82 7.00
N LEU A 66 5.02 -9.01 6.46
CA LEU A 66 5.80 -10.24 6.62
C LEU A 66 6.16 -10.51 8.09
N ASN A 67 6.31 -9.45 8.89
CA ASN A 67 6.54 -9.55 10.33
C ASN A 67 5.23 -9.60 11.15
N GLY A 68 4.06 -9.66 10.50
CA GLY A 68 2.75 -9.67 11.16
C GLY A 68 2.36 -8.33 11.80
N ARG A 69 3.06 -7.24 11.48
CA ARG A 69 2.80 -5.90 12.01
C ARG A 69 1.80 -5.16 11.11
N ARG A 70 0.77 -4.57 11.74
CA ARG A 70 -0.20 -3.67 11.09
C ARG A 70 0.18 -2.22 11.34
N VAL A 71 1.37 -1.83 10.93
CA VAL A 71 1.86 -0.45 11.08
C VAL A 71 1.75 0.22 9.72
N PHE A 72 0.76 1.09 9.59
CA PHE A 72 0.61 1.94 8.41
C PHE A 72 0.51 3.37 8.91
N ALA A 73 1.14 4.32 8.22
CA ALA A 73 1.07 5.72 8.59
C ALA A 73 -0.40 6.17 8.70
N GLU A 74 -0.84 6.51 9.92
CA GLU A 74 -2.12 7.19 10.11
C GLU A 74 -2.03 8.53 9.38
N THR A 75 -2.89 8.76 8.40
CA THR A 75 -3.11 10.15 7.98
C THR A 75 -3.79 10.84 9.15
N VAL A 76 -3.23 11.98 9.56
CA VAL A 76 -3.68 12.83 10.69
C VAL A 76 -5.19 13.16 10.66
N ASP A 77 -5.84 12.91 9.52
CA ASP A 77 -7.25 13.12 9.22
C ASP A 77 -8.22 12.11 9.88
N ASP A 78 -7.79 10.88 10.20
CA ASP A 78 -8.66 9.92 10.92
C ASP A 78 -8.96 10.36 12.36
N ARG A 79 -8.23 11.36 12.89
CA ARG A 79 -8.46 11.93 14.23
C ARG A 79 -9.47 13.09 14.25
N TYR A 80 -9.94 13.54 13.09
CA TYR A 80 -10.93 14.64 12.98
C TYR A 80 -12.34 14.15 12.60
N ALA A 81 -12.58 12.84 12.57
CA ALA A 81 -13.88 12.23 12.33
C ALA A 81 -14.47 11.50 13.57
N ALA A 82 -14.14 11.97 14.79
CA ALA A 82 -14.70 11.49 16.05
C ALA A 82 -15.41 12.62 16.81
#